data_AF-H1XYI3-F1
#
_entry.id   AF-H1XYI3-F1
#
_cell.length_a   1.000
_cell.length_b   1.000
_cell.length_c   1.000
_cell.angle_alpha   90.00
_cell.angle_beta   90.00
_cell.angle_gamma   90.00
#
_symmetry.space_group_name_H-M   'P 1'
#
loop_
_entity.id
_entity.type
_entity.pdbx_description
1 polymer ?
#
loop_
_entity_poly.entity_id
_entity_poly.type
_entity_poly.pdbx_seq_one_letter_code
_entity_poly.pdbx_strand_id
1 'polypeptide(L)'
;MRKLSFSFLTAGFIILFLWPLKVHGAQPVPADSVKLQKPAIKDYWIAPDKGLHFLGSMMATIASAKTLEQQFDFNKGRSRAWAIGFSISLGVTKELRDSRQPNNFFSWKDLTADCLGTALGRLILELK
;
A
#
# COMPACT_ATOMS: atom_id res chain seq x y z
N MET A 1 7.76 21.34 -24.62
CA MET A 1 7.29 20.46 -23.51
C MET A 1 8.38 19.42 -23.26
N ARG A 2 9.09 19.49 -22.12
CA ARG A 2 10.23 18.59 -21.81
C ARG A 2 9.68 17.18 -21.55
N LYS A 3 10.11 16.21 -22.36
CA LYS A 3 9.85 14.77 -22.13
C LYS A 3 10.58 14.37 -20.85
N LEU A 4 9.84 14.06 -19.79
CA LEU A 4 10.41 13.53 -18.56
C LEU A 4 10.94 12.13 -18.89
N SER A 5 12.27 11.98 -18.96
CA SER A 5 12.90 10.68 -19.18
C SER A 5 12.58 9.75 -18.00
N PHE A 6 12.07 8.56 -18.33
CA PHE A 6 11.67 7.48 -17.41
C PHE A 6 12.74 7.13 -16.35
N SER A 7 14.01 7.50 -16.57
CA SER A 7 15.12 7.25 -15.64
C SER A 7 15.05 8.00 -14.30
N PHE A 8 14.30 9.11 -14.20
CA PHE A 8 14.27 9.88 -12.94
C PHE A 8 13.15 9.47 -11.97
N LEU A 9 12.11 8.79 -12.46
CA LEU A 9 10.95 8.43 -11.63
C LEU A 9 11.11 7.09 -10.90
N THR A 10 12.05 6.25 -11.31
CA THR A 10 12.39 5.01 -10.58
C THR A 10 13.25 5.28 -9.34
N ALA A 11 14.04 6.36 -9.32
CA ALA A 11 14.93 6.70 -8.21
C ALA A 11 14.25 7.56 -7.12
N GLY A 12 13.27 8.41 -7.48
CA GLY A 12 12.64 9.34 -6.54
C GLY A 12 11.59 8.72 -5.61
N PHE A 13 11.00 7.57 -5.97
CA PHE A 13 9.86 7.00 -5.25
C PHE A 13 10.25 6.17 -4.01
N ILE A 14 11.51 5.74 -3.92
CA ILE A 14 12.03 4.93 -2.80
C ILE A 14 12.33 5.80 -1.57
N ILE A 15 12.63 7.09 -1.78
CA ILE A 15 13.13 7.98 -0.72
C ILE A 15 12.03 8.43 0.27
N LEU A 16 10.76 8.46 -0.17
CA LEU A 16 9.62 8.73 0.74
C LEU A 16 9.17 7.51 1.55
N PHE A 17 9.58 6.30 1.17
CA PHE A 17 9.18 5.05 1.83
C PHE A 17 10.17 4.54 2.88
N LEU A 18 11.40 5.08 2.91
CA LEU A 18 12.47 4.66 3.82
C LEU A 18 12.75 5.66 4.96
N TRP A 19 12.05 6.79 5.06
CA TRP A 19 12.27 7.67 6.21
C TRP A 19 11.62 7.06 7.46
N PRO A 20 12.38 6.67 8.49
CA PRO A 20 11.78 6.41 9.77
C PRO A 20 11.34 7.77 10.31
N LEU A 21 10.03 7.97 10.51
CA LEU A 21 9.61 8.95 11.50
C LEU A 21 10.26 8.50 12.81
N LYS A 22 11.40 9.13 13.13
CA LYS A 22 12.12 8.93 14.37
C LYS A 22 11.20 9.47 15.44
N VAL A 23 10.38 8.58 16.01
CA VAL A 23 9.53 8.85 17.16
C VAL A 23 10.49 9.24 18.28
N HIS A 24 10.68 10.54 18.45
CA HIS A 24 11.36 11.09 19.61
C HIS A 24 10.45 10.84 20.80
N GLY A 25 10.76 9.82 21.62
CA GLY A 25 10.05 9.64 22.89
C GLY A 25 10.06 8.27 23.56
N ALA A 26 10.69 7.22 23.02
CA ALA A 26 10.72 5.93 23.72
C ALA A 26 11.82 5.91 24.80
N GLN A 27 11.46 6.28 26.02
CA GLN A 27 12.28 6.02 27.21
C GLN A 27 12.44 4.49 27.42
N PRO A 28 13.62 3.99 27.82
CA PRO A 28 13.82 2.58 28.09
C PRO A 28 12.99 2.16 29.32
N VAL A 29 12.04 1.25 29.11
CA VAL A 29 11.23 0.67 30.20
C VAL A 29 12.07 -0.42 30.90
N PRO A 30 12.19 -0.40 32.24
CA PRO A 30 12.98 -1.37 33.00
C PRO A 30 12.46 -2.80 32.85
N ALA A 31 13.38 -3.77 32.85
CA ALA A 31 13.20 -5.16 32.43
C ALA A 31 12.21 -6.01 33.26
N ASP A 32 11.65 -5.46 34.33
CA ASP A 32 10.75 -6.17 35.25
C ASP A 32 9.26 -5.86 35.03
N SER A 33 8.90 -5.08 34.01
CA SER A 33 7.49 -4.86 33.68
C SER A 33 6.91 -6.14 33.08
N VAL A 34 6.16 -6.87 33.90
CA VAL A 34 4.99 -7.73 33.60
C VAL A 34 4.98 -8.23 32.15
N LYS A 35 4.96 -9.57 31.95
CA LYS A 35 4.48 -10.18 30.69
C LYS A 35 3.09 -9.61 30.40
N LEU A 36 3.03 -8.47 29.73
CA LEU A 36 1.81 -7.87 29.22
C LEU A 36 1.36 -8.87 28.17
N GLN A 37 0.39 -9.70 28.56
CA GLN A 37 -0.35 -10.50 27.61
C GLN A 37 -0.85 -9.51 26.57
N LYS A 38 -0.21 -9.54 25.40
CA LYS A 38 -0.52 -8.66 24.28
C LYS A 38 -2.03 -8.77 24.08
N PRO A 39 -2.83 -7.71 24.29
CA PRO A 39 -4.24 -7.80 23.99
C PRO A 39 -4.31 -8.24 22.53
N ALA A 40 -4.96 -9.37 22.27
CA ALA A 40 -5.16 -9.84 20.92
C ALA A 40 -5.93 -8.74 20.20
N ILE A 41 -5.24 -7.91 19.42
CA ILE A 41 -5.87 -6.89 18.60
C ILE A 41 -6.80 -7.67 17.69
N LYS A 42 -8.10 -7.56 17.95
CA LYS A 42 -9.11 -8.34 17.25
C LYS A 42 -9.27 -7.72 15.88
N ASP A 43 -8.63 -8.35 14.90
CA ASP A 43 -8.74 -7.94 13.50
C ASP A 43 -10.15 -8.30 13.00
N TYR A 44 -10.96 -7.29 12.68
CA TYR A 44 -12.33 -7.47 12.20
C TYR A 44 -12.37 -7.40 10.67
N TRP A 45 -13.26 -8.20 10.07
CA TRP A 45 -13.47 -8.19 8.62
C TRP A 45 -14.12 -6.90 8.12
N ILE A 46 -14.95 -6.27 8.96
CA ILE A 46 -15.63 -5.01 8.65
C ILE A 46 -15.17 -3.99 9.69
N ALA A 47 -14.19 -3.17 9.29
CA ALA A 47 -13.68 -2.08 10.10
C ALA A 47 -13.37 -0.87 9.17
N PRO A 48 -13.40 0.37 9.70
CA PRO A 48 -13.08 1.57 8.91
C PRO A 48 -11.71 1.48 8.22
N ASP A 49 -10.75 0.85 8.89
CA ASP A 49 -9.42 0.55 8.37
C ASP A 49 -9.46 -0.26 7.06
N LYS A 50 -10.26 -1.33 6.99
CA LYS A 50 -10.43 -2.14 5.77
C LYS A 50 -11.02 -1.34 4.62
N GLY A 51 -11.91 -0.38 4.93
CA GLY A 51 -12.46 0.54 3.94
C GLY A 51 -11.41 1.45 3.33
N LEU A 52 -10.43 1.91 4.12
CA LEU A 52 -9.31 2.72 3.63
C LEU A 52 -8.35 1.92 2.76
N HIS A 53 -8.08 0.66 3.11
CA HIS A 53 -7.32 -0.27 2.25
C HIS A 53 -7.98 -0.47 0.90
N PHE A 54 -9.28 -0.80 0.93
CA PHE A 54 -10.08 -0.97 -0.27
C PHE A 54 -10.08 0.30 -1.16
N LEU A 55 -10.36 1.46 -0.58
CA LEU A 55 -10.39 2.71 -1.34
C LEU A 55 -9.00 3.11 -1.85
N GLY A 56 -7.97 2.95 -1.02
CA GLY A 56 -6.59 3.29 -1.34
C GLY A 56 -6.06 2.47 -2.51
N SER A 57 -6.24 1.15 -2.48
CA SER A 57 -5.84 0.23 -3.57
C SER A 57 -6.64 0.46 -4.85
N MET A 58 -7.94 0.77 -4.75
CA MET A 58 -8.76 1.16 -5.90
C MET A 58 -8.22 2.42 -6.57
N MET A 59 -7.99 3.49 -5.79
CA MET A 59 -7.45 4.74 -6.32
C MET A 59 -6.04 4.55 -6.88
N ALA A 60 -5.18 3.80 -6.19
CA ALA A 60 -3.82 3.51 -6.67
C ALA A 60 -3.84 2.80 -8.02
N THR A 61 -4.76 1.84 -8.22
CA THR A 61 -4.92 1.13 -9.49
C THR A 61 -5.38 2.08 -10.60
N ILE A 62 -6.40 2.90 -10.34
CA ILE A 62 -6.92 3.86 -11.34
C ILE A 62 -5.87 4.91 -11.69
N ALA A 63 -5.24 5.52 -10.68
CA ALA A 63 -4.25 6.56 -10.85
C ALA A 63 -3.04 6.04 -11.64
N SER A 64 -2.45 4.92 -11.23
CA SER A 64 -1.30 4.33 -11.93
C SER A 64 -1.63 3.94 -13.35
N ALA A 65 -2.80 3.34 -13.61
CA ALA A 65 -3.21 2.99 -14.97
C ALA A 65 -3.34 4.23 -15.85
N LYS A 66 -3.98 5.29 -15.35
CA LYS A 66 -4.17 6.54 -16.10
C LYS A 66 -2.87 7.28 -16.33
N THR A 67 -1.97 7.32 -15.35
CA THR A 67 -0.65 7.90 -15.51
C THR A 67 0.15 7.15 -16.57
N LEU A 68 0.12 5.80 -16.57
CA LEU A 68 0.80 4.99 -17.60
C LEU A 68 0.22 5.21 -19.00
N GLU A 69 -1.11 5.26 -19.12
CA GLU A 69 -1.79 5.56 -20.39
C GLU A 69 -1.45 6.97 -20.91
N GLN A 70 -1.46 7.98 -20.05
CA GLN A 70 -1.38 9.39 -20.48
C GLN A 70 0.05 9.96 -20.55
N GLN A 71 0.94 9.52 -19.66
CA GLN A 71 2.28 10.10 -19.54
C GLN A 71 3.34 9.25 -20.24
N PHE A 72 3.10 7.95 -20.37
CA PHE A 72 4.07 6.99 -20.90
C PHE A 72 3.64 6.33 -22.21
N ASP A 73 2.48 6.71 -22.75
CA ASP A 73 1.92 6.22 -24.02
C ASP A 73 1.80 4.68 -24.07
N PHE A 74 1.64 4.06 -22.90
CA PHE A 74 1.44 2.61 -22.81
C PHE A 74 0.04 2.27 -23.29
N ASN A 75 -0.09 1.14 -24.01
CA ASN A 75 -1.39 0.65 -24.39
C ASN A 75 -2.26 0.36 -23.15
N LYS A 76 -3.59 0.52 -23.27
CA LYS A 76 -4.52 0.38 -22.15
C LYS A 76 -4.36 -0.95 -21.40
N GLY A 77 -4.19 -2.06 -22.13
CA GLY A 77 -4.03 -3.40 -21.53
C GLY A 77 -2.78 -3.51 -20.64
N ARG A 78 -1.64 -3.04 -21.15
CA ARG A 78 -0.35 -3.05 -20.46
C ARG A 78 -0.35 -2.11 -19.27
N SER A 79 -0.89 -0.90 -19.41
CA SER A 79 -1.03 0.07 -18.31
C SER A 79 -1.84 -0.50 -17.15
N ARG A 80 -2.95 -1.17 -17.45
CA ARG A 80 -3.82 -1.78 -16.44
C ARG A 80 -3.16 -2.96 -15.74
N ALA A 81 -2.46 -3.83 -16.48
CA ALA A 81 -1.71 -4.94 -15.91
C ALA A 81 -0.61 -4.44 -14.95
N TRP A 82 0.14 -3.42 -15.36
CA TRP A 82 1.15 -2.79 -14.51
C TRP A 82 0.53 -2.12 -13.27
N ALA A 83 -0.60 -1.45 -13.42
CA ALA A 83 -1.27 -0.79 -12.30
C ALA A 83 -1.80 -1.78 -11.25
N ILE A 84 -2.35 -2.92 -11.69
CA ILE A 84 -2.77 -4.01 -10.78
C ILE A 84 -1.56 -4.55 -10.02
N GLY A 85 -0.49 -4.90 -10.74
CA GLY A 85 0.73 -5.43 -10.12
C GLY A 85 1.33 -4.44 -9.13
N PHE A 86 1.36 -3.16 -9.49
CA PHE A 86 1.81 -2.08 -8.62
C PHE A 86 0.95 -1.97 -7.35
N SER A 87 -0.37 -1.93 -7.49
CA SER A 87 -1.28 -1.80 -6.34
C SER A 87 -1.18 -2.98 -5.37
N ILE A 88 -1.15 -4.22 -5.88
CA ILE A 88 -0.98 -5.42 -5.05
C ILE A 88 0.39 -5.40 -4.36
N SER A 89 1.44 -5.00 -5.08
CA SER A 89 2.78 -4.90 -4.49
C SER A 89 2.83 -3.88 -3.35
N LEU A 90 2.10 -2.77 -3.45
CA LEU A 90 1.97 -1.80 -2.36
C LEU A 90 1.30 -2.42 -1.13
N GLY A 91 0.18 -3.13 -1.31
CA GLY A 91 -0.52 -3.82 -0.21
C GLY A 91 0.37 -4.86 0.48
N VAL A 92 1.00 -5.76 -0.30
CA VAL A 92 1.94 -6.77 0.24
C VAL A 92 3.10 -6.12 0.98
N THR A 93 3.69 -5.06 0.42
CA THR A 93 4.83 -4.37 1.05
C THR A 93 4.42 -3.71 2.35
N LYS A 94 3.22 -3.13 2.43
CA LYS A 94 2.67 -2.56 3.66
C LYS A 94 2.54 -3.63 4.75
N GLU A 95 1.88 -4.74 4.45
CA GLU A 95 1.67 -5.82 5.42
C GLU A 95 2.99 -6.45 5.88
N LEU A 96 3.96 -6.61 4.98
CA LEU A 96 5.32 -7.05 5.34
C LEU A 96 6.05 -6.05 6.23
N ARG A 97 5.88 -4.74 6.01
CA ARG A 97 6.44 -3.69 6.87
C ARG A 97 5.79 -3.72 8.25
N ASP A 98 4.48 -3.86 8.28
CA ASP A 98 3.69 -3.89 9.52
C ASP A 98 4.06 -5.11 10.36
N SER A 99 4.32 -6.25 9.73
CA SER A 99 4.84 -7.45 10.41
C SER A 99 6.20 -7.26 11.09
N ARG A 100 7.00 -6.28 10.66
CA ARG A 100 8.32 -5.97 11.25
C ARG A 100 8.23 -4.99 12.41
N GLN A 101 7.08 -4.36 12.64
CA GLN A 101 6.91 -3.40 13.73
C GLN A 101 6.55 -4.12 15.04
N PRO A 102 7.15 -3.75 16.18
CA PRO A 102 6.74 -4.29 17.46
C PRO A 102 5.26 -4.00 17.68
N ASN A 103 4.52 -5.01 18.11
CA ASN A 103 3.07 -5.02 18.31
C ASN A 103 2.15 -5.10 17.08
N ASN A 104 2.64 -5.06 15.84
CA ASN A 104 1.79 -5.22 14.65
C ASN A 104 1.98 -6.60 13.98
N PHE A 105 1.06 -7.00 13.09
CA PHE A 105 1.03 -8.32 12.46
C PHE A 105 0.62 -8.21 10.98
N PHE A 106 0.98 -9.22 10.19
CA PHE A 106 0.45 -9.39 8.83
C PHE A 106 -1.05 -9.65 8.88
N SER A 107 -1.88 -8.76 8.31
CA SER A 107 -3.30 -9.01 8.15
C SER A 107 -3.63 -9.48 6.74
N TRP A 108 -4.06 -10.74 6.65
CA TRP A 108 -4.65 -11.28 5.44
C TRP A 108 -5.95 -10.56 5.05
N LYS A 109 -6.62 -9.91 6.00
CA LYS A 109 -7.88 -9.17 5.75
C LYS A 109 -7.60 -7.85 5.05
N ASP A 110 -6.54 -7.17 5.45
CA ASP A 110 -6.06 -5.95 4.77
C ASP A 110 -5.60 -6.25 3.35
N LEU A 111 -4.82 -7.31 3.16
CA LEU A 111 -4.42 -7.75 1.83
C LEU A 111 -5.63 -8.13 0.96
N THR A 112 -6.67 -8.72 1.56
CA THR A 112 -7.91 -9.05 0.84
C THR A 112 -8.66 -7.77 0.45
N ALA A 113 -8.76 -6.79 1.35
CA ALA A 113 -9.37 -5.50 1.04
C ALA A 113 -8.61 -4.77 -0.08
N ASP A 114 -7.27 -4.84 -0.09
CA ASP A 114 -6.44 -4.30 -1.15
C ASP A 114 -6.69 -5.01 -2.50
N CYS A 115 -6.78 -6.35 -2.50
CA CYS A 115 -7.10 -7.12 -3.70
C CYS A 115 -8.48 -6.75 -4.27
N LEU A 116 -9.49 -6.61 -3.40
CA LEU A 116 -10.85 -6.23 -3.80
C LEU A 116 -10.91 -4.81 -4.36
N GLY A 117 -10.21 -3.87 -3.73
CA GLY A 117 -10.12 -2.49 -4.21
C GLY A 117 -9.42 -2.40 -5.56
N THR A 118 -8.29 -3.11 -5.73
CA THR A 118 -7.62 -3.24 -7.03
C THR A 118 -8.52 -3.84 -8.11
N ALA A 119 -9.26 -4.90 -7.79
CA ALA A 119 -10.20 -5.52 -8.72
C ALA A 119 -11.31 -4.55 -9.15
N LEU A 120 -11.87 -3.79 -8.20
CA LEU A 120 -12.88 -2.78 -8.51
C LEU A 120 -12.29 -1.65 -9.37
N GLY A 121 -11.07 -1.19 -9.05
CA GLY A 121 -10.37 -0.18 -9.84
C GLY A 121 -10.16 -0.62 -11.28
N ARG A 122 -9.78 -1.89 -11.50
CA ARG A 122 -9.68 -2.49 -12.83
C ARG A 122 -11.01 -2.51 -13.57
N LEU A 123 -12.11 -2.84 -12.89
CA LEU A 123 -13.46 -2.89 -13.46
C LEU A 123 -13.94 -1.49 -13.87
N ILE A 124 -13.72 -0.48 -13.02
CA ILE A 124 -14.02 0.93 -13.34
C ILE A 124 -13.28 1.37 -14.61
N LEU A 125 -12.03 0.92 -14.80
CA LEU A 125 -11.26 1.20 -16.00
C LEU A 125 -11.76 0.45 -17.25
N GLU A 126 -12.53 -0.64 -17.10
CA GLU A 126 -13.16 -1.33 -18.24
C GLU A 126 -14.44 -0.65 -18.72
N LEU A 127 -15.19 -0.09 -17.78
CA LEU A 127 -16.43 0.61 -18.07
C LEU A 127 -16.21 1.96 -18.77
N LYS A 128 -14.96 2.37 -18.99
CA LYS A 128 -14.57 3.70 -19.47
C LYS A 128 -13.58 3.64 -20.64
#